data_AF-A0A133KC44-F1
#
_entry.id   AF-A0A133KC44-F1
#
_cell.length_a   1.000
_cell.length_b   1.000
_cell.length_c   1.000
_cell.angle_alpha   90.00
_cell.angle_beta   90.00
_cell.angle_gamma   90.00
#
_symmetry.space_group_name_H-M   'P 1'
#
loop_
_entity.id
_entity.type
_entity.pdbx_description
1 polymer ?
#
loop_
_entity_poly.entity_id
_entity_poly.type
_entity_poly.pdbx_seq_one_letter_code
_entity_poly.pdbx_strand_id
1 'polypeptide(L)'
;MHIEGNVIKGEFDKNRNEFSLQHVKQFVTVSTINANQFRSLYDYLKKHRDDHEGQILTLYDQMPVHLSAEDIHLFIEDLEKLQPLYHPEGM
;
A
#
# COMPACT_ATOMS: atom_id res chain seq x y z
N MET A 1 -15.32 -0.57 2.47
CA MET A 1 -15.09 0.74 3.13
C MET A 1 -14.15 1.53 2.25
N HIS A 2 -14.54 2.73 1.81
CA HIS A 2 -13.66 3.55 1.00
C HIS A 2 -12.55 4.17 1.86
N ILE A 3 -11.31 4.13 1.36
CA ILE A 3 -10.13 4.67 2.02
C ILE A 3 -9.41 5.57 1.02
N GLU A 4 -9.16 6.80 1.44
CA GLU A 4 -8.43 7.80 0.68
C GLU A 4 -7.27 8.30 1.54
N GLY A 5 -6.06 7.90 1.15
CA GLY A 5 -4.81 8.35 1.73
C GLY A 5 -4.16 9.44 0.89
N ASN A 6 -2.92 9.76 1.24
CA ASN A 6 -2.09 10.71 0.51
C ASN A 6 -1.56 10.13 -0.81
N VAL A 7 -1.12 8.87 -0.77
CA VAL A 7 -0.48 8.15 -1.87
C VAL A 7 -1.37 7.03 -2.37
N ILE A 8 -2.16 6.39 -1.52
CA ILE A 8 -3.01 5.27 -1.94
C ILE A 8 -4.49 5.56 -1.73
N LYS A 9 -5.31 5.04 -2.65
CA LYS A 9 -6.76 5.08 -2.57
C LYS A 9 -7.34 3.74 -2.94
N GLY A 10 -8.43 3.36 -2.31
CA GLY A 10 -9.08 2.09 -2.60
C GLY A 10 -10.23 1.75 -1.67
N GLU A 11 -10.58 0.48 -1.65
CA GLU A 11 -11.66 -0.04 -0.84
C GLU A 11 -11.23 -1.24 -0.02
N PHE A 12 -11.49 -1.18 1.29
CA PHE A 12 -11.29 -2.31 2.19
C PHE A 12 -12.56 -3.17 2.28
N ASP A 13 -12.43 -4.45 1.98
CA ASP A 13 -13.48 -5.46 2.20
C ASP A 13 -13.19 -6.21 3.49
N LYS A 14 -14.00 -5.93 4.52
CA LYS A 14 -13.88 -6.56 5.84
C LYS A 14 -14.24 -8.05 5.84
N ASN A 15 -15.12 -8.48 4.95
CA ASN A 15 -15.53 -9.88 4.88
C ASN A 15 -14.42 -10.73 4.27
N ARG A 16 -13.67 -10.14 3.32
CA ARG A 16 -12.56 -10.79 2.63
C ARG A 16 -11.21 -10.54 3.28
N ASN A 17 -11.12 -9.61 4.25
CA ASN A 17 -9.86 -9.17 4.87
C ASN A 17 -8.85 -8.66 3.82
N GLU A 18 -9.34 -7.92 2.84
CA GLU A 18 -8.59 -7.54 1.64
C GLU A 18 -8.77 -6.04 1.35
N PHE A 19 -7.69 -5.40 0.91
CA PHE A 19 -7.72 -4.04 0.39
C PHE A 19 -7.62 -4.06 -1.14
N SER A 20 -8.62 -3.50 -1.81
CA SER A 20 -8.60 -3.26 -3.25
C SER A 20 -7.96 -1.90 -3.50
N LEU A 21 -6.65 -1.90 -3.78
CA LEU A 21 -5.89 -0.73 -4.17
C LEU A 21 -6.33 -0.29 -5.57
N GLN A 22 -6.86 0.93 -5.66
CA GLN A 22 -7.41 1.51 -6.89
C GLN A 22 -6.53 2.63 -7.46
N HIS A 23 -5.74 3.30 -6.61
CA HIS A 23 -4.78 4.31 -7.06
C HIS A 23 -3.49 4.27 -6.25
N VAL A 24 -2.39 4.60 -6.93
CA VAL A 24 -1.12 5.00 -6.33
C VAL A 24 -0.71 6.33 -6.94
N LYS A 25 -0.62 7.38 -6.12
CA LYS A 25 -0.47 8.77 -6.54
C LYS A 25 -1.58 9.12 -7.55
N GLN A 26 -1.20 9.64 -8.72
CA GLN A 26 -2.10 9.94 -9.84
C GLN A 26 -2.42 8.73 -10.73
N PHE A 27 -1.78 7.58 -10.50
CA PHE A 27 -1.93 6.40 -11.35
C PHE A 27 -3.10 5.55 -10.88
N VAL A 28 -3.96 5.16 -11.82
CA VAL A 28 -5.01 4.17 -11.58
C VAL A 28 -4.38 2.79 -11.56
N THR A 29 -4.62 2.02 -10.50
CA THR A 29 -4.25 0.61 -10.39
C THR A 29 -5.44 -0.25 -9.95
N VAL A 30 -5.38 -1.56 -10.08
CA VAL A 30 -6.35 -2.49 -9.49
C VAL A 30 -5.54 -3.66 -8.99
N SER A 31 -5.32 -3.70 -7.69
CA SER A 31 -4.59 -4.78 -7.04
C SER A 31 -5.28 -5.13 -5.73
N THR A 32 -5.49 -6.41 -5.49
CA THR A 32 -6.01 -6.90 -4.22
C THR A 32 -4.83 -7.22 -3.31
N ILE A 33 -4.82 -6.65 -2.11
CA ILE A 33 -3.79 -6.82 -1.09
C ILE A 33 -4.43 -7.48 0.13
N ASN A 34 -4.14 -8.76 0.36
CA ASN A 34 -4.52 -9.47 1.58
C ASN A 34 -3.58 -9.13 2.75
N ALA A 35 -3.85 -9.65 3.94
CA ALA A 35 -3.08 -9.33 5.15
C ALA A 35 -1.58 -9.68 5.03
N ASN A 36 -1.25 -10.81 4.39
CA ASN A 36 0.14 -11.24 4.21
C ASN A 36 0.89 -10.33 3.24
N GLN A 37 0.27 -10.02 2.09
CA GLN A 37 0.83 -9.08 1.10
C GLN A 37 0.97 -7.68 1.68
N PHE A 38 -0.01 -7.24 2.48
CA PHE A 38 0.03 -5.97 3.19
C PHE A 38 1.25 -5.90 4.11
N ARG A 39 1.47 -6.93 4.95
CA ARG A 39 2.62 -6.99 5.85
C ARG A 39 3.94 -6.97 5.07
N SER A 40 4.06 -7.77 4.02
CA SER A 40 5.27 -7.79 3.19
C SER A 40 5.55 -6.43 2.53
N LEU A 41 4.54 -5.76 2.00
CA LEU A 41 4.66 -4.42 1.43
C LEU A 41 5.07 -3.39 2.49
N TYR A 42 4.39 -3.41 3.64
CA TYR A 42 4.66 -2.50 4.74
C TYR A 42 6.08 -2.65 5.29
N ASP A 43 6.51 -3.89 5.54
CA ASP A 43 7.85 -4.19 6.04
C ASP A 43 8.94 -3.78 5.04
N TYR A 44 8.69 -4.01 3.74
CA TYR A 44 9.57 -3.56 2.67
C TYR A 44 9.71 -2.04 2.67
N LEU A 45 8.60 -1.30 2.66
CA LEU A 45 8.65 0.17 2.65
C LEU A 45 9.32 0.72 3.92
N LYS A 46 9.05 0.14 5.10
CA LYS A 46 9.72 0.53 6.36
C LYS A 46 11.22 0.32 6.31
N LYS A 47 11.68 -0.82 5.77
CA LYS A 47 13.11 -1.12 5.61
C LYS A 47 13.83 -0.11 4.73
N HIS A 48 13.13 0.43 3.73
CA HIS A 48 13.65 1.38 2.75
C HIS A 48 13.24 2.84 3.03
N ARG A 49 12.71 3.13 4.23
CA ARG A 49 12.23 4.48 4.60
C ARG A 49 13.32 5.55 4.54
N ASP A 50 14.55 5.18 4.92
CA ASP A 50 15.68 6.11 5.00
C ASP A 50 16.52 6.14 3.71
N ASP A 51 16.10 5.41 2.66
CA ASP A 51 16.76 5.47 1.35
C ASP A 51 16.41 6.79 0.64
N HIS A 52 17.41 7.65 0.48
CA HIS A 52 17.25 8.98 -0.12
C HIS A 52 16.92 8.94 -1.62
N GLU A 53 17.18 7.83 -2.31
CA GLU A 53 16.94 7.69 -3.76
C GLU A 53 15.48 7.32 -4.10
N GLY A 54 14.66 6.99 -3.09
CA GLY A 54 13.31 6.49 -3.29
C GLY A 54 13.30 5.03 -3.77
N GLN A 55 12.17 4.57 -4.28
CA GLN A 55 11.97 3.19 -4.74
C GLN A 55 11.13 3.14 -6.03
N ILE A 56 11.26 2.09 -6.81
CA ILE A 56 10.39 1.83 -7.97
C ILE A 56 9.34 0.82 -7.58
N LEU A 57 8.06 1.20 -7.70
CA LEU A 57 6.91 0.31 -7.56
C LEU A 57 6.37 -0.05 -8.94
N THR A 58 6.29 -1.33 -9.26
CA THR A 58 5.66 -1.79 -10.50
C THR A 58 4.17 -2.03 -10.29
N LEU A 59 3.33 -1.34 -11.06
CA LEU A 59 1.88 -1.52 -11.09
C LEU A 59 1.47 -2.41 -12.26
N TYR A 60 0.45 -3.25 -12.07
CA TYR A 60 -0.05 -4.22 -13.07
C TYR A 60 1.05 -5.04 -13.77
N ASP A 61 2.10 -5.39 -13.02
CA ASP A 61 3.27 -6.14 -13.49
C ASP A 61 4.09 -5.51 -14.64
N GLN A 62 3.74 -4.30 -15.10
CA GLN A 62 4.33 -3.72 -16.33
C GLN A 62 4.62 -2.21 -16.27
N MET A 63 4.03 -1.47 -15.33
CA MET A 63 4.19 -0.01 -15.26
C MET A 63 5.05 0.41 -14.05
N PRO A 64 6.33 0.78 -14.24
CA PRO A 64 7.17 1.26 -13.16
C PRO A 64 6.76 2.69 -12.76
N VAL A 65 6.54 2.90 -11.47
CA VAL A 65 6.25 4.19 -10.86
C VAL A 65 7.36 4.51 -9.86
N HIS A 66 7.97 5.68 -10.01
CA HIS A 66 8.93 6.16 -9.03
C HIS A 66 8.18 6.73 -7.80
N LEU A 67 8.54 6.19 -6.64
CA LEU A 67 8.19 6.71 -5.33
C LEU A 67 9.41 7.45 -4.79
N SER A 68 9.30 8.76 -4.61
CA SER A 68 10.30 9.54 -3.89
C SER A 68 10.38 9.14 -2.41
N ALA A 69 11.42 9.57 -1.71
CA ALA A 69 11.52 9.35 -0.26
C ALA A 69 10.31 9.90 0.51
N GLU A 70 9.77 11.05 0.08
CA GLU A 70 8.53 11.61 0.65
C GLU A 70 7.32 10.72 0.34
N ASP A 71 7.18 10.23 -0.90
CA ASP A 71 6.11 9.30 -1.24
C ASP A 71 6.18 8.03 -0.39
N ILE A 72 7.38 7.48 -0.15
CA ILE A 72 7.55 6.30 0.73
C ILE A 72 7.05 6.61 2.13
N HIS A 73 7.40 7.79 2.68
CA HIS A 73 6.94 8.17 4.01
C HIS A 73 5.41 8.27 4.08
N LEU A 74 4.78 8.93 3.11
CA LEU A 74 3.34 9.10 3.04
C LEU A 74 2.61 7.77 2.75
N PHE A 75 3.20 6.89 1.94
CA PHE A 75 2.68 5.55 1.68
C PHE A 75 2.65 4.73 2.97
N ILE A 76 3.75 4.76 3.75
CA ILE A 76 3.81 4.10 5.05
C ILE A 76 2.71 4.62 5.98
N GLU A 77 2.50 5.94 6.06
CA GLU A 77 1.44 6.53 6.89
C GLU A 77 0.04 6.06 6.46
N ASP A 78 -0.21 5.96 5.16
CA ASP A 78 -1.48 5.46 4.66
C ASP A 78 -1.68 3.98 5.01
N LEU A 79 -0.61 3.17 4.93
CA LEU A 79 -0.65 1.77 5.37
C LEU A 79 -0.88 1.67 6.89
N GLU A 80 -0.27 2.52 7.70
CA GLU A 80 -0.50 2.54 9.17
C GLU A 80 -1.97 2.82 9.52
N LYS A 81 -2.68 3.63 8.72
CA LYS A 81 -4.14 3.84 8.88
C LYS A 81 -4.97 2.62 8.46
N LEU A 82 -4.49 1.85 7.48
CA LEU A 82 -5.14 0.63 7.00
C LEU A 82 -4.89 -0.58 7.91
N GLN A 83 -3.72 -0.66 8.54
CA GLN A 83 -3.28 -1.81 9.34
C GLN A 83 -4.32 -2.29 10.37
N PRO A 84 -5.01 -1.42 11.15
CA PRO A 84 -6.00 -1.85 12.14
C PRO A 84 -7.27 -2.45 11.54
N LEU A 85 -7.50 -2.28 10.23
CA LEU A 85 -8.67 -2.84 9.54
C LEU A 85 -8.49 -4.32 9.20
N TYR A 86 -7.24 -4.77 9.09
CA TYR A 86 -6.94 -6.18 8.88
C TYR A 86 -7.11 -6.96 10.18
N HIS A 87 -7.80 -8.08 10.10
CA HIS A 87 -7.81 -9.06 11.18
C HIS A 87 -6.56 -9.94 11.08
N PRO A 88 -5.95 -10.34 12.21
CA PRO A 88 -4.92 -11.36 12.21
C PRO A 88 -5.50 -12.65 11.62
N GLU A 89 -4.96 -13.10 10.50
CA GLU A 89 -5.34 -14.39 9.91
C GLU A 89 -4.92 -15.52 10.87
N GLY A 90 -5.89 -16.12 11.54
CA GLY A 90 -5.71 -17.31 12.38
C GLY A 90 -5.06 -17.07 13.74
N MET A 91 -5.89 -16.75 14.74
CA MET A 91 -5.68 -17.24 16.11
C MET A 91 -6.77 -18.25 16.45
#